data_AF-A0AAU5JI79-F1
#
_entry.id   AF-A0AAU5JI79-F1
#
_cell.length_a   1.000
_cell.length_b   1.000
_cell.length_c   1.000
_cell.angle_alpha   90.00
_cell.angle_beta   90.00
_cell.angle_gamma   90.00
#
_symmetry.space_group_name_H-M   'P 1'
#
loop_
_entity.id
_entity.type
_entity.pdbx_description
1 polymer ?
#
loop_
_entity_poly.entity_id
_entity_poly.type
_entity_poly.pdbx_seq_one_letter_code
_entity_poly.pdbx_strand_id
1 'polypeptide(L)'
;MSRKTATKKRPTTRTTTNPTPVTARDALPVRPHPGPEFITQQQITAAYAARLAGLPLIPITAWTPQPDGTVRAQFPAGATLTHGREGGGFDALTPCTQGAHHHNRITTGLDLHNAAATAAQCTHLHGRPRTLTLAQAATTTADTQQLTGDDITTGLANRAADTEQPKEHPQT
;
A
#
# COMPACT_ATOMS: atom_id res chain seq x y z
N MET A 1 -29.01 11.18 -67.40
CA MET A 1 -29.58 11.54 -66.08
C MET A 1 -28.44 11.97 -65.16
N SER A 2 -28.48 13.22 -64.69
CA SER A 2 -27.35 13.98 -64.15
C SER A 2 -27.03 13.68 -62.68
N ARG A 3 -25.74 13.52 -62.36
CA ARG A 3 -25.21 13.42 -60.98
C ARG A 3 -25.19 14.82 -60.35
N LYS A 4 -25.84 14.98 -59.19
CA LYS A 4 -25.73 16.18 -58.35
C LYS A 4 -24.39 16.17 -57.60
N THR A 5 -23.54 17.15 -57.88
CA THR A 5 -22.36 17.48 -57.07
C THR A 5 -22.76 18.42 -55.93
N ALA A 6 -22.41 18.07 -54.69
CA ALA A 6 -22.63 18.92 -53.52
C ALA A 6 -21.40 19.79 -53.27
N THR A 7 -21.52 21.10 -53.50
CA THR A 7 -20.48 22.09 -53.20
C THR A 7 -20.45 22.38 -51.69
N LYS A 8 -19.35 22.02 -51.01
CA LYS A 8 -19.13 22.31 -49.59
C LYS A 8 -18.84 23.80 -49.41
N LYS A 9 -19.78 24.55 -48.82
CA LYS A 9 -19.55 25.94 -48.38
C LYS A 9 -18.55 25.96 -47.21
N ARG A 10 -17.51 26.78 -47.36
CA ARG A 10 -16.51 27.07 -46.32
C ARG A 10 -17.13 27.99 -45.26
N PRO A 11 -16.90 27.79 -43.95
CA PRO A 11 -17.44 28.69 -42.93
C PRO A 11 -16.75 30.05 -43.01
N THR A 12 -17.54 31.11 -43.05
CA THR A 12 -17.10 32.50 -42.97
C THR A 12 -16.57 32.80 -41.56
N THR A 13 -15.35 33.32 -41.47
CA THR A 13 -14.74 33.83 -40.24
C THR A 13 -15.64 34.92 -39.66
N ARG A 14 -16.17 34.68 -38.45
CA ARG A 14 -17.04 35.62 -37.75
C ARG A 14 -16.19 36.71 -37.10
N THR A 15 -16.39 37.95 -37.54
CA THR A 15 -15.81 39.16 -36.95
C THR A 15 -16.14 39.24 -35.46
N THR A 16 -15.10 39.29 -34.64
CA THR A 16 -15.14 39.47 -33.20
C THR A 16 -15.69 40.86 -32.88
N THR A 17 -16.92 40.93 -32.39
CA THR A 17 -17.43 42.07 -31.63
C THR A 17 -17.35 41.69 -30.16
N ASN A 18 -16.75 42.58 -29.36
CA ASN A 18 -16.33 42.39 -27.97
C ASN A 18 -17.30 41.57 -27.11
N PRO A 19 -16.82 40.55 -26.36
CA PRO A 19 -17.63 39.96 -25.32
C PRO A 19 -17.75 40.93 -24.15
N THR A 20 -18.99 41.23 -23.76
CA THR A 20 -19.36 41.78 -22.47
C THR A 20 -18.70 40.95 -21.36
N PRO A 21 -18.09 41.55 -20.32
CA PRO A 21 -17.48 40.77 -19.26
C PRO A 21 -18.57 39.98 -18.53
N VAL A 22 -18.60 38.67 -18.77
CA VAL A 22 -19.42 37.75 -18.00
C VAL A 22 -18.76 37.66 -16.63
N THR A 23 -19.46 38.13 -15.59
CA THR A 23 -19.04 38.00 -14.21
C THR A 23 -18.66 36.55 -13.94
N ALA A 24 -17.41 36.31 -13.54
CA ALA A 24 -16.93 34.99 -13.18
C ALA A 24 -17.85 34.43 -12.09
N ARG A 25 -18.48 33.29 -12.35
CA ARG A 25 -19.16 32.54 -11.30
C ARG A 25 -18.10 32.12 -10.28
N ASP A 26 -18.37 32.35 -9.00
CA ASP A 26 -17.52 31.89 -7.92
C ASP A 26 -17.19 30.41 -8.11
N ALA A 27 -15.91 30.07 -8.01
CA ALA A 27 -15.47 28.69 -8.10
C ALA A 27 -16.15 27.88 -7.00
N LEU A 28 -16.77 26.76 -7.38
CA LEU A 28 -17.36 25.84 -6.41
C LEU A 28 -16.26 25.41 -5.42
N PRO A 29 -16.55 25.36 -4.10
CA PRO A 29 -15.57 24.94 -3.12
C PRO A 29 -15.12 23.51 -3.44
N VAL A 30 -13.86 23.36 -3.86
CA VAL A 30 -13.22 22.06 -4.05
C VAL A 30 -12.93 21.52 -2.66
N ARG A 31 -13.57 20.40 -2.31
CA ARG A 31 -13.31 19.71 -1.05
C ARG A 31 -11.86 19.22 -1.06
N PRO A 32 -11.00 19.63 -0.10
CA PRO A 32 -9.67 19.06 0.06
C PRO A 32 -9.80 17.55 0.18
N HIS A 33 -9.13 16.78 -0.68
CA HIS A 33 -9.10 15.32 -0.60
C HIS A 33 -7.97 14.91 0.36
N PRO A 34 -8.27 14.46 1.60
CA PRO A 34 -7.24 14.11 2.57
C PRO A 34 -7.05 12.59 2.60
N GLY A 35 -6.95 11.96 1.42
CA GLY A 35 -6.83 10.50 1.31
C GLY A 35 -5.99 10.09 0.11
N PRO A 36 -5.30 8.94 0.16
CA PRO A 36 -4.56 8.44 -0.98
C PRO A 36 -5.51 8.30 -2.16
N GLU A 37 -5.02 8.67 -3.34
CA GLU A 37 -5.76 8.57 -4.58
C GLU A 37 -6.40 7.17 -4.75
N PHE A 38 -7.49 7.18 -5.51
CA PHE A 38 -8.08 6.06 -6.24
C PHE A 38 -7.16 4.84 -6.44
N ILE A 39 -7.78 3.66 -6.47
CA ILE A 39 -7.19 2.38 -6.95
C ILE A 39 -6.00 2.63 -7.90
N THR A 40 -4.80 2.29 -7.43
CA THR A 40 -3.56 2.61 -8.15
C THR A 40 -3.37 1.69 -9.36
N GLN A 41 -2.59 2.14 -10.35
CA GLN A 41 -2.24 1.32 -11.52
C GLN A 41 -1.56 -0.01 -11.11
N GLN A 42 -0.77 0.01 -10.04
CA GLN A 42 -0.11 -1.18 -9.51
C GLN A 42 -1.14 -2.20 -8.97
N GLN A 43 -2.14 -1.73 -8.22
CA GLN A 43 -3.23 -2.58 -7.75
C GLN A 43 -4.05 -3.17 -8.91
N ILE A 44 -4.40 -2.36 -9.91
CA ILE A 44 -5.12 -2.81 -11.11
C ILE A 44 -4.32 -3.91 -11.82
N THR A 45 -3.02 -3.68 -12.02
CA THR A 45 -2.14 -4.62 -12.71
C THR A 45 -2.03 -5.94 -11.96
N ALA A 46 -1.81 -5.90 -10.64
CA ALA A 46 -1.72 -7.10 -9.81
C ALA A 46 -3.05 -7.90 -9.80
N ALA A 47 -4.18 -7.22 -9.63
CA ALA A 47 -5.50 -7.86 -9.65
C ALA A 47 -5.83 -8.48 -11.01
N TYR A 48 -5.50 -7.80 -12.10
CA TYR A 48 -5.69 -8.32 -13.45
C TYR A 48 -4.78 -9.53 -13.72
N ALA A 49 -3.50 -9.45 -13.36
CA ALA A 49 -2.58 -10.58 -13.46
C ALA A 49 -3.06 -11.79 -12.64
N ALA A 50 -3.60 -11.56 -11.44
CA ALA A 50 -4.14 -12.61 -10.59
C ALA A 50 -5.36 -13.28 -11.24
N ARG A 51 -6.21 -12.48 -11.89
CA ARG A 51 -7.36 -12.99 -12.62
C ARG A 51 -6.95 -13.81 -13.83
N LEU A 52 -5.94 -13.38 -14.60
CA LEU A 52 -5.40 -14.14 -15.73
C LEU A 52 -4.72 -15.45 -15.30
N ALA A 53 -4.07 -15.45 -14.14
CA ALA A 53 -3.49 -16.63 -13.53
C ALA A 53 -4.54 -17.61 -12.94
N GLY A 54 -5.83 -17.26 -12.96
CA GLY A 54 -6.88 -18.08 -12.36
C GLY A 54 -6.78 -18.19 -10.83
N LEU A 55 -6.18 -17.20 -10.17
CA LEU A 55 -6.15 -17.14 -8.71
C LEU A 55 -7.56 -16.85 -8.15
N PRO A 56 -7.82 -17.18 -6.86
CA PRO A 56 -9.07 -16.80 -6.23
C PRO A 56 -9.32 -15.30 -6.37
N LEU A 57 -10.59 -14.90 -6.43
CA LEU A 57 -10.96 -13.50 -6.65
C LEU A 57 -10.50 -12.63 -5.48
N ILE A 58 -9.46 -11.83 -5.71
CA ILE A 58 -8.98 -10.82 -4.77
C ILE A 58 -9.44 -9.45 -5.28
N PRO A 59 -10.26 -8.70 -4.51
CA PRO A 59 -10.67 -7.35 -4.89
C PRO A 59 -9.46 -6.45 -5.12
N ILE A 60 -9.54 -5.53 -6.09
CA ILE A 60 -8.44 -4.61 -6.41
C ILE A 60 -7.99 -3.81 -5.16
N THR A 61 -8.93 -3.46 -4.29
CA THR A 61 -8.69 -2.74 -3.03
C THR A 61 -7.97 -3.55 -1.96
N ALA A 62 -7.96 -4.88 -2.06
CA ALA A 62 -7.26 -5.77 -1.14
C ALA A 62 -5.77 -5.92 -1.47
N TRP A 63 -5.34 -5.42 -2.63
CA TRP A 63 -3.94 -5.32 -3.01
C TRP A 63 -3.35 -4.05 -2.39
N THR A 64 -2.26 -4.17 -1.63
CA THR A 64 -1.60 -3.05 -0.95
C THR A 64 -0.23 -2.80 -1.59
N PRO A 65 -0.02 -1.66 -2.26
CA PRO A 65 1.29 -1.25 -2.74
C PRO A 65 2.30 -1.18 -1.61
N GLN A 66 3.53 -1.58 -1.90
CA GLN A 66 4.65 -1.53 -0.96
C GLN A 66 5.68 -0.48 -1.43
N PRO A 67 6.50 0.07 -0.51
CA PRO A 67 7.53 1.06 -0.86
C PRO A 67 8.58 0.56 -1.87
N ASP A 68 8.79 -0.75 -1.95
CA ASP A 68 9.71 -1.40 -2.90
C ASP A 68 9.12 -1.56 -4.32
N GLY A 69 7.89 -1.09 -4.54
CA GLY A 69 7.18 -1.18 -5.81
C GLY A 69 6.50 -2.52 -6.07
N THR A 70 6.49 -3.44 -5.09
CA THR A 70 5.66 -4.64 -5.13
C THR A 70 4.23 -4.36 -4.66
N VAL A 71 3.33 -5.30 -4.92
CA VAL A 71 1.94 -5.21 -4.45
C VAL A 71 1.57 -6.49 -3.74
N ARG A 72 1.00 -6.37 -2.54
CA ARG A 72 0.73 -7.51 -1.67
C ARG A 72 -0.76 -7.72 -1.43
N ALA A 73 -1.22 -8.96 -1.44
CA ALA A 73 -2.57 -9.33 -1.00
C ALA A 73 -2.49 -10.43 0.06
N GLN A 74 -3.43 -10.42 1.01
CA GLN A 74 -3.53 -11.43 2.06
C GLN A 74 -4.85 -12.20 1.92
N PHE A 75 -4.77 -13.53 2.06
CA PHE A 75 -5.93 -14.41 2.11
C PHE A 75 -6.39 -14.64 3.55
N PRO A 76 -7.68 -14.95 3.77
CA PRO A 76 -8.19 -15.30 5.10
C PRO A 76 -7.45 -16.47 5.77
N ALA A 77 -6.92 -17.40 4.98
CA ALA A 77 -6.14 -18.55 5.46
C ALA A 77 -4.68 -18.20 5.85
N GLY A 78 -4.30 -16.91 5.84
CA GLY A 78 -2.97 -16.42 6.21
C GLY A 78 -1.93 -16.43 5.10
N ALA A 79 -2.23 -17.03 3.93
CA ALA A 79 -1.36 -16.95 2.77
C ALA A 79 -1.25 -15.51 2.26
N THR A 80 -0.05 -15.12 1.83
CA THR A 80 0.24 -13.79 1.30
C THR A 80 0.79 -13.92 -0.11
N LEU A 81 0.28 -13.13 -1.05
CA LEU A 81 0.80 -13.03 -2.42
C LEU A 81 1.50 -11.70 -2.61
N THR A 82 2.68 -11.74 -3.23
CA THR A 82 3.42 -10.56 -3.67
C THR A 82 3.53 -10.57 -5.19
N HIS A 83 3.10 -9.50 -5.83
CA HIS A 83 3.26 -9.27 -7.27
C HIS A 83 4.37 -8.25 -7.50
N GLY A 84 5.40 -8.67 -8.23
CA GLY A 84 6.57 -7.84 -8.53
C GLY A 84 6.39 -6.92 -9.74
N ARG A 85 7.34 -5.99 -9.90
CA ARG A 85 7.36 -5.01 -11.00
C ARG A 85 7.65 -5.64 -12.37
N GLU A 86 8.39 -6.75 -12.39
CA GLU A 86 8.86 -7.41 -13.61
C GLU A 86 7.84 -8.35 -14.26
N GLY A 87 6.60 -8.41 -13.74
CA GLY A 87 5.43 -8.93 -14.44
C GLY A 87 5.61 -10.36 -15.00
N GLY A 88 5.55 -11.37 -14.13
CA GLY A 88 5.68 -12.76 -14.57
C GLY A 88 5.18 -13.80 -13.57
N GLY A 89 4.33 -13.41 -12.61
CA GLY A 89 3.82 -14.29 -11.57
C GLY A 89 3.84 -13.67 -10.19
N PHE A 90 3.52 -14.49 -9.20
CA PHE A 90 3.35 -14.11 -7.80
C PHE A 90 4.29 -14.93 -6.94
N ASP A 91 4.83 -14.31 -5.90
CA ASP A 91 5.49 -15.03 -4.83
C ASP A 91 4.49 -15.24 -3.70
N ALA A 92 4.22 -16.50 -3.36
CA ALA A 92 3.31 -16.88 -2.30
C ALA A 92 4.09 -17.26 -1.05
N LEU A 93 3.80 -16.58 0.07
CA LEU A 93 4.12 -17.03 1.42
C LEU A 93 2.91 -17.78 1.98
N THR A 94 3.05 -19.08 2.17
CA THR A 94 1.99 -19.93 2.70
C THR A 94 2.35 -20.39 4.11
N PRO A 95 1.53 -20.13 5.13
CA PRO A 95 1.82 -20.58 6.49
C PRO A 95 1.77 -22.11 6.56
N CYS A 96 2.68 -22.72 7.33
CA CYS A 96 2.66 -24.14 7.65
C CYS A 96 2.37 -24.38 9.14
N THR A 97 1.87 -25.57 9.46
CA THR A 97 1.52 -25.96 10.84
C THR A 97 2.73 -26.07 11.77
N GLN A 98 3.94 -26.14 11.20
CA GLN A 98 5.20 -26.22 11.94
C GLN A 98 5.80 -24.82 12.22
N GLY A 99 5.01 -23.76 12.07
CA GLY A 99 5.35 -22.40 12.48
C GLY A 99 6.22 -21.60 11.51
N ALA A 100 6.41 -22.07 10.28
CA ALA A 100 7.12 -21.34 9.23
C ALA A 100 6.20 -20.92 8.08
N HIS A 101 6.78 -20.23 7.10
CA HIS A 101 6.13 -19.90 5.84
C HIS A 101 6.91 -20.53 4.70
N HIS A 102 6.20 -21.21 3.80
CA HIS A 102 6.77 -21.77 2.59
C HIS A 102 6.68 -20.72 1.49
N HIS A 103 7.82 -20.45 0.83
CA HIS A 103 7.91 -19.51 -0.28
C HIS A 103 7.81 -20.27 -1.60
N ASN A 104 6.80 -19.97 -2.41
CA ASN A 104 6.58 -20.62 -3.70
C ASN A 104 6.32 -19.58 -4.78
N ARG A 105 6.94 -19.78 -5.96
CA ARG A 105 6.59 -19.02 -7.15
C ARG A 105 5.32 -19.60 -7.77
N ILE A 106 4.33 -18.74 -7.99
CA ILE A 106 2.99 -19.10 -8.45
C ILE A 106 2.71 -18.36 -9.76
N THR A 107 2.34 -19.12 -10.78
CA THR A 107 1.88 -18.58 -12.06
C THR A 107 0.42 -18.90 -12.36
N THR A 108 -0.14 -19.89 -11.66
CA THR A 108 -1.52 -20.34 -11.82
C THR A 108 -2.22 -20.57 -10.47
N GLY A 109 -3.56 -20.62 -10.48
CA GLY A 109 -4.36 -21.03 -9.32
C GLY A 109 -4.06 -22.45 -8.84
N LEU A 110 -3.67 -23.34 -9.76
CA LEU A 110 -3.26 -24.70 -9.41
C LEU A 110 -1.94 -24.69 -8.62
N ASP A 111 -0.97 -23.87 -9.01
CA ASP A 111 0.28 -23.72 -8.26
C ASP A 111 0.00 -23.27 -6.82
N LEU A 112 -0.92 -22.31 -6.64
CA LEU A 112 -1.29 -21.80 -5.31
C LEU A 112 -1.96 -22.88 -4.47
N HIS A 113 -2.88 -23.65 -5.06
CA HIS A 113 -3.52 -24.78 -4.39
C HIS A 113 -2.50 -25.83 -3.95
N ASN A 114 -1.56 -26.18 -4.84
CA ASN A 114 -0.51 -27.15 -4.54
C ASN A 114 0.42 -26.64 -3.43
N ALA A 115 0.83 -25.37 -3.48
CA ALA A 115 1.62 -24.75 -2.42
C ALA A 115 0.91 -24.78 -1.06
N ALA A 116 -0.40 -24.49 -1.04
CA ALA A 116 -1.25 -24.61 0.14
C ALA A 116 -1.29 -26.04 0.69
N ALA A 117 -1.51 -27.04 -0.19
CA ALA A 117 -1.54 -28.44 0.20
C ALA A 117 -0.19 -28.91 0.75
N THR A 118 0.92 -28.55 0.10
CA THR A 118 2.28 -28.89 0.57
C THR A 118 2.59 -28.27 1.92
N ALA A 119 2.26 -26.99 2.15
CA ALA A 119 2.48 -26.35 3.43
C ALA A 119 1.62 -26.98 4.55
N ALA A 120 0.38 -27.36 4.25
CA ALA A 120 -0.52 -28.03 5.19
C ALA A 120 -0.05 -29.45 5.56
N GLN A 121 0.54 -30.17 4.61
CA GLN A 121 1.10 -31.52 4.79
C GLN A 121 2.52 -31.52 5.36
N CYS A 122 3.12 -30.34 5.57
CA CYS A 122 4.47 -30.26 6.06
C CYS A 122 4.58 -30.81 7.50
N THR A 123 5.39 -31.85 7.66
CA THR A 123 5.68 -32.48 8.96
C THR A 123 7.08 -32.13 9.49
N HIS A 124 7.86 -31.35 8.72
CA HIS A 124 9.21 -30.97 9.09
C HIS A 124 9.22 -29.73 9.99
N LEU A 125 9.87 -29.83 11.14
CA LEU A 125 10.10 -28.68 12.03
C LEU A 125 11.04 -27.68 11.35
N HIS A 126 10.56 -26.44 11.15
CA HIS A 126 11.30 -25.38 10.44
C HIS A 126 12.15 -24.49 11.36
N GLY A 127 12.62 -25.06 12.46
CA GLY A 127 13.43 -24.38 13.46
C GLY A 127 13.06 -24.84 14.85
N ARG A 128 13.98 -24.63 15.80
CA ARG A 128 13.64 -24.75 17.22
C ARG A 128 12.93 -23.46 17.63
N PRO A 129 11.75 -23.51 18.28
CA PRO A 129 11.21 -22.32 18.91
C PRO A 129 12.28 -21.78 19.87
N ARG A 130 12.76 -20.58 19.61
CA ARG A 130 13.65 -19.90 20.55
C ARG A 130 12.76 -19.35 21.64
N THR A 131 12.71 -20.04 22.77
CA THR A 131 12.24 -19.42 24.01
C THR A 131 13.29 -18.38 24.38
N LEU A 132 13.07 -17.13 23.99
CA LEU A 132 13.89 -16.03 24.47
C LEU A 132 13.62 -15.91 25.97
N THR A 133 14.68 -16.00 26.78
CA THR A 133 14.57 -15.63 28.18
C THR A 133 14.32 -14.11 28.27
N LEU A 134 13.72 -13.65 29.36
CA LEU A 134 13.44 -12.23 29.56
C LEU A 134 14.72 -11.36 29.43
N ALA A 135 15.88 -11.90 29.82
CA ALA A 135 17.19 -11.27 29.66
C ALA A 135 17.67 -11.17 28.19
N GLN A 136 17.30 -12.13 27.34
CA GLN A 136 17.60 -12.11 25.91
C GLN A 136 16.67 -11.16 25.14
N ALA A 137 15.41 -11.04 25.57
CA ALA A 137 14.50 -10.02 25.03
C ALA A 137 15.00 -8.60 25.36
N ALA A 138 15.49 -8.39 26.59
CA ALA A 138 16.03 -7.10 27.04
C ALA A 138 17.32 -6.66 26.31
N THR A 139 18.11 -7.59 25.78
CA THR A 139 19.33 -7.27 25.00
C THR A 139 19.02 -6.91 23.54
N THR A 140 17.91 -7.37 22.97
CA THR A 140 17.47 -6.98 21.62
C THR A 140 16.78 -5.60 21.56
N THR A 141 16.43 -5.03 22.71
CA THR A 141 15.95 -3.65 22.90
C THR A 141 17.08 -2.61 22.91
N ALA A 142 18.19 -2.86 22.23
CA ALA A 142 19.36 -1.97 22.25
C ALA A 142 19.09 -0.51 21.83
N ASP A 143 17.95 -0.23 21.18
CA ASP A 143 17.51 1.14 20.83
C ASP A 143 16.53 1.78 21.84
N THR A 144 16.12 1.08 22.90
CA THR A 144 15.48 1.72 24.05
C THR A 144 16.48 1.73 25.19
N GLN A 145 17.06 2.90 25.48
CA GLN A 145 17.82 3.06 26.73
C GLN A 145 16.89 2.70 27.89
N GLN A 146 17.23 1.65 28.64
CA GLN A 146 16.57 1.40 29.92
C GLN A 146 16.93 2.56 30.84
N LEU A 147 15.94 3.39 31.15
CA LEU A 147 16.06 4.40 32.20
C LEU A 147 16.00 3.68 33.55
N THR A 148 17.01 3.87 34.39
CA THR A 148 16.96 3.41 35.77
C THR A 148 16.00 4.29 36.58
N GLY A 149 15.56 3.83 37.75
CA GLY A 149 14.74 4.65 38.65
C GLY A 149 15.42 5.96 39.05
N ASP A 150 16.75 5.95 39.14
CA ASP A 150 17.54 7.14 39.45
C ASP A 150 17.60 8.10 38.26
N ASP A 151 17.67 7.60 37.02
CA ASP A 151 17.60 8.43 35.81
C ASP A 151 16.23 9.11 35.68
N ILE A 152 15.16 8.39 36.02
CA ILE A 152 13.80 8.93 36.03
C ILE A 152 13.67 10.01 37.10
N THR A 153 14.17 9.74 38.31
CA THR A 153 14.11 10.68 39.43
C THR A 153 14.93 11.94 39.13
N THR A 154 16.13 11.77 38.57
CA THR A 154 17.00 12.87 38.15
C THR A 154 16.36 13.68 37.02
N GLY A 155 15.80 13.02 36.00
CA GLY A 155 15.11 13.69 34.89
C GLY A 155 13.84 14.44 35.31
N LEU A 156 13.15 13.97 36.36
CA LEU A 156 12.01 14.67 36.96
C LEU A 156 12.44 15.86 37.81
N ALA A 157 13.50 15.72 38.61
CA ALA A 157 14.07 16.82 39.38
C ALA A 157 14.60 17.94 38.47
N ASN A 158 15.27 17.57 37.37
CA ASN A 158 15.76 18.53 36.38
C ASN A 158 14.62 19.27 35.67
N ARG A 159 13.51 18.59 35.34
CA ARG A 159 12.30 19.24 34.79
C ARG A 159 11.62 20.17 35.79
N ALA A 160 11.61 19.81 37.08
CA ALA A 160 11.05 20.67 38.11
C ALA A 160 11.89 21.95 38.34
N ALA A 161 13.18 21.90 38.03
CA ALA A 161 14.09 23.04 38.04
C ALA A 161 14.13 23.81 36.70
N ASP A 162 13.46 23.30 35.66
CA ASP A 162 13.43 23.92 34.34
C ASP A 162 12.49 25.14 34.37
N THR A 163 13.08 26.32 34.27
CA THR A 163 12.35 27.60 34.26
C THR A 163 12.04 28.09 32.83
N GLU A 164 12.32 27.29 31.79
CA GLU A 164 11.90 27.61 30.43
C GLU A 164 10.36 27.68 30.37
N GLN A 165 9.84 28.91 30.39
CA GLN A 165 8.46 29.19 30.01
C GLN A 165 8.24 28.75 28.56
N PRO A 166 7.09 28.15 28.21
CA PRO A 166 6.76 27.87 26.82
C PRO A 166 6.90 29.16 26.01
N LYS A 167 7.80 29.17 25.03
CA LYS A 167 7.91 30.30 24.10
C LYS A 167 6.63 30.33 23.27
N GLU A 168 5.86 31.41 23.36
CA GLU A 168 4.66 31.57 22.55
C GLU A 168 5.07 31.49 21.07
N HIS A 169 4.45 30.56 20.34
CA HIS A 169 4.65 30.48 18.90
C HIS A 169 4.03 31.73 18.26
N PRO A 170 4.78 32.50 17.44
CA PRO A 170 4.24 33.66 16.77
C PRO A 170 3.07 33.22 15.87
N GLN A 171 1.91 33.81 16.12
CA GLN A 171 0.75 33.61 15.25
C GLN A 171 0.92 34.47 14.01
N THR A 172 1.32 33.84 12.91
CA THR A 172 1.20 34.37 11.56
C THR A 172 0.68 33.29 10.63
#